data_AF-A0A829HH61-F1
#
_entry.id   AF-A0A829HH61-F1
#
_cell.length_a   1.000
_cell.length_b   1.000
_cell.length_c   1.000
_cell.angle_alpha   90.00
_cell.angle_beta   90.00
_cell.angle_gamma   90.00
#
_symmetry.space_group_name_H-M   'P 1'
#
loop_
_entity.id
_entity.type
_entity.pdbx_description
1 polymer ?
#
loop_
_entity_poly.entity_id
_entity_poly.type
_entity_poly.pdbx_seq_one_letter_code
_entity_poly.pdbx_strand_id
1 'polypeptide(L)'
;MLLLSSSAQHIYWLGRYLFRIAYVAEQLPFVDDQQASKFAQALCLHIEDAENLNQFMLDRQQPYSLLSQLEIARDNIQELRGLLTAQAYAELNYLIKSTAADGFAIQTVVQNCCEILKAEQEDIFLFFHIGQCIEQIDTYFRFQHNLHTVFDTIDPTLEQLFQLGWQDLQPCWEVLKQQPYLSQFYAFTYKLENQFEASS
;
A
#
# COMPACT_ATOMS: atom_id res chain seq x y z
N MET A 1 -1.32 -20.81 -12.27
CA MET A 1 -0.29 -20.12 -13.09
C MET A 1 0.90 -19.94 -12.18
N LEU A 2 2.14 -20.17 -12.62
CA LEU A 2 3.29 -19.94 -11.74
C LEU A 2 3.63 -18.45 -11.79
N LEU A 3 3.32 -17.72 -10.72
CA LEU A 3 3.57 -16.28 -10.63
C LEU A 3 5.07 -16.02 -10.60
N LEU A 4 5.58 -15.21 -11.53
CA LEU A 4 6.99 -14.80 -11.54
C LEU A 4 7.25 -13.84 -10.37
N SER A 5 8.45 -13.93 -9.78
CA SER A 5 8.83 -13.15 -8.60
C SER A 5 8.76 -11.63 -8.84
N SER A 6 9.11 -11.17 -10.05
CA SER A 6 8.96 -9.75 -10.44
C SER A 6 7.49 -9.31 -10.50
N SER A 7 6.60 -10.14 -11.04
CA SER A 7 5.16 -9.86 -11.06
C SER A 7 4.57 -9.84 -9.65
N ALA A 8 4.97 -10.78 -8.79
CA ALA A 8 4.57 -10.79 -7.38
C ALA A 8 5.02 -9.50 -6.65
N GLN A 9 6.23 -9.01 -6.96
CA GLN A 9 6.75 -7.76 -6.41
C GLN A 9 5.91 -6.54 -6.85
N HIS A 10 5.53 -6.45 -8.13
CA HIS A 10 4.67 -5.38 -8.63
C HIS A 10 3.27 -5.42 -7.98
N ILE A 11 2.71 -6.60 -7.79
CA ILE A 11 1.42 -6.77 -7.09
C ILE A 11 1.54 -6.35 -5.61
N TYR A 12 2.61 -6.75 -4.94
CA TYR A 12 2.90 -6.36 -3.56
C TYR A 12 2.98 -4.83 -3.42
N TRP A 13 3.76 -4.18 -4.28
CA TRP A 13 3.87 -2.71 -4.27
C TRP A 13 2.55 -2.03 -4.62
N LEU A 14 1.77 -2.56 -5.56
CA LEU A 14 0.43 -2.06 -5.87
C LEU A 14 -0.47 -2.09 -4.62
N GLY A 15 -0.43 -3.16 -3.84
CA GLY A 15 -1.11 -3.26 -2.54
C GLY A 15 -0.70 -2.15 -1.58
N ARG A 16 0.61 -1.91 -1.45
CA ARG A 16 1.14 -0.84 -0.62
C ARG A 16 0.67 0.55 -1.07
N TYR A 17 0.79 0.86 -2.36
CA TYR A 17 0.38 2.17 -2.88
C TYR A 17 -1.11 2.42 -2.68
N LEU A 18 -1.97 1.46 -3.04
CA LEU A 18 -3.42 1.64 -2.90
C LEU A 18 -3.84 1.81 -1.43
N PHE A 19 -3.26 1.04 -0.50
CA PHE A 19 -3.54 1.24 0.93
C PHE A 19 -3.16 2.66 1.39
N ARG A 20 -1.94 3.10 1.07
CA ARG A 20 -1.44 4.43 1.45
C ARG A 20 -2.33 5.55 0.90
N ILE A 21 -2.72 5.44 -0.37
CA ILE A 21 -3.55 6.44 -1.04
C ILE A 21 -4.93 6.50 -0.37
N ALA A 22 -5.56 5.35 -0.11
CA ALA A 22 -6.85 5.31 0.60
C ALA A 22 -6.76 5.99 1.98
N TYR A 23 -5.75 5.61 2.78
CA TYR A 23 -5.58 6.16 4.12
C TYR A 23 -5.41 7.68 4.14
N VAL A 24 -4.62 8.22 3.20
CA VAL A 24 -4.41 9.68 3.09
C VAL A 24 -5.66 10.38 2.54
N ALA A 25 -6.32 9.79 1.53
CA ALA A 25 -7.53 10.35 0.94
C ALA A 25 -8.69 10.48 1.96
N GLU A 26 -8.79 9.53 2.89
CA GLU A 26 -9.76 9.56 4.00
C GLU A 26 -9.61 10.75 4.95
N GLN A 27 -8.44 11.41 4.96
CA GLN A 27 -8.19 12.58 5.80
C GLN A 27 -8.52 13.90 5.09
N LEU A 28 -8.77 13.87 3.78
CA LEU A 28 -9.05 15.06 2.99
C LEU A 28 -10.54 15.40 2.97
N PRO A 29 -10.90 16.70 2.96
CA PRO A 29 -10.01 17.84 3.16
C PRO A 29 -9.70 18.07 4.65
N PHE A 30 -8.48 18.52 4.94
CA PHE A 30 -8.15 19.08 6.25
C PHE A 30 -8.86 20.43 6.41
N VAL A 31 -9.43 20.67 7.59
CA VAL A 31 -10.09 21.94 7.95
C VAL A 31 -9.51 22.57 9.22
N ASP A 32 -8.60 21.86 9.89
CA ASP A 32 -7.94 22.26 11.13
C ASP A 32 -6.42 22.23 10.93
N ASP A 33 -5.76 23.38 11.15
CA ASP A 33 -4.32 23.53 10.92
C ASP A 33 -3.49 22.65 11.86
N GLN A 34 -3.96 22.44 13.09
CA GLN A 34 -3.23 21.60 14.04
C GLN A 34 -3.25 20.12 13.62
N GLN A 35 -4.40 19.64 13.14
CA GLN A 35 -4.55 18.30 12.56
C GLN A 35 -3.69 18.16 11.31
N ALA A 36 -3.74 19.14 10.40
CA ALA A 36 -2.94 19.16 9.17
C ALA A 36 -1.43 19.11 9.49
N SER A 37 -0.96 19.97 10.39
CA SER A 37 0.45 20.02 10.80
C SER A 37 0.93 18.70 11.39
N LYS A 38 0.15 18.07 12.29
CA LYS A 38 0.48 16.75 12.84
C LYS A 38 0.54 15.67 11.76
N PHE A 39 -0.41 15.69 10.84
CA PHE A 39 -0.46 14.74 9.73
C PHE A 39 0.74 14.91 8.79
N ALA A 40 1.07 16.14 8.42
CA ALA A 40 2.24 16.47 7.61
C ALA A 40 3.55 16.01 8.29
N GLN A 41 3.71 16.27 9.60
CA GLN A 41 4.88 15.84 10.36
C GLN A 41 5.04 14.32 10.38
N ALA A 42 3.95 13.55 10.52
CA ALA A 42 3.97 12.09 10.46
C ALA A 42 4.44 11.56 9.09
N LEU A 43 4.29 12.36 8.03
CA LEU A 43 4.80 12.09 6.69
C LEU A 43 6.15 12.76 6.40
N CYS A 44 6.80 13.33 7.41
CA CYS A 44 8.05 14.11 7.28
C CYS A 44 7.92 15.31 6.32
N LEU A 45 6.74 15.91 6.22
CA LEU A 45 6.47 17.12 5.44
C LEU A 45 6.52 18.36 6.34
N HIS A 46 7.06 19.45 5.81
CA HIS A 46 7.15 20.75 6.49
C HIS A 46 6.01 21.67 6.07
N ILE A 47 4.76 21.27 6.37
CA ILE A 47 3.54 22.03 6.07
C ILE A 47 2.77 22.25 7.38
N GLU A 48 2.38 23.48 7.66
CA GLU A 48 1.84 23.87 8.98
C GLU A 48 0.34 24.19 8.96
N ASP A 49 -0.28 24.34 7.79
CA ASP A 49 -1.68 24.71 7.63
C ASP A 49 -2.45 23.76 6.70
N ALA A 50 -3.77 23.73 6.90
CA ALA A 50 -4.67 22.83 6.19
C ALA A 50 -4.79 23.15 4.71
N GLU A 51 -4.79 24.42 4.33
CA GLU A 51 -4.94 24.85 2.93
C GLU A 51 -3.75 24.36 2.08
N ASN A 52 -2.53 24.64 2.51
CA ASN A 52 -1.32 24.22 1.82
C ASN A 52 -1.19 22.69 1.79
N LEU A 53 -1.60 21.98 2.84
CA LEU A 53 -1.56 20.52 2.85
C LEU A 53 -2.57 19.91 1.86
N ASN A 54 -3.80 20.45 1.80
CA ASN A 54 -4.80 20.02 0.84
C ASN A 54 -4.33 20.25 -0.61
N GLN A 55 -3.75 21.42 -0.88
CA GLN A 55 -3.18 21.72 -2.20
C GLN A 55 -2.02 20.78 -2.54
N PHE A 56 -1.09 20.56 -1.61
CA PHE A 56 0.05 19.65 -1.78
C PHE A 56 -0.41 18.22 -2.10
N MET A 57 -1.39 17.69 -1.36
CA MET A 57 -1.87 16.31 -1.52
C MET A 57 -2.60 16.06 -2.85
N LEU A 58 -3.05 17.12 -3.53
CA LEU A 58 -3.77 17.06 -4.81
C LEU A 58 -2.97 17.64 -5.99
N ASP A 59 -1.72 18.04 -5.78
CA ASP A 59 -0.85 18.60 -6.82
C ASP A 59 -0.04 17.49 -7.52
N ARG A 60 -0.28 17.31 -8.84
CA ARG A 60 0.44 16.34 -9.68
C ARG A 60 1.94 16.60 -9.81
N GLN A 61 2.42 17.78 -9.45
CA GLN A 61 3.85 18.09 -9.47
C GLN A 61 4.56 17.63 -8.20
N GLN A 62 3.82 17.37 -7.11
CA GLN A 62 4.41 16.88 -5.86
C GLN A 62 4.57 15.37 -5.92
N PRO A 63 5.77 14.80 -5.75
CA PRO A 63 6.00 13.36 -5.84
C PRO A 63 5.18 12.54 -4.84
N TYR A 64 4.88 13.12 -3.67
CA TYR A 64 4.13 12.47 -2.59
C TYR A 64 2.62 12.75 -2.59
N SER A 65 2.10 13.50 -3.57
CA SER A 65 0.67 13.73 -3.68
C SER A 65 -0.08 12.45 -4.04
N LEU A 66 -1.38 12.42 -3.74
CA LEU A 66 -2.22 11.27 -4.05
C LEU A 66 -2.28 10.98 -5.54
N LEU A 67 -2.29 12.02 -6.38
CA LEU A 67 -2.34 11.86 -7.82
C LEU A 67 -1.03 11.30 -8.38
N SER A 68 0.12 11.76 -7.89
CA SER A 68 1.42 11.20 -8.28
C SER A 68 1.56 9.74 -7.83
N GLN A 69 1.11 9.41 -6.62
CA GLN A 69 1.10 8.04 -6.11
C GLN A 69 0.15 7.12 -6.90
N LEU A 70 -1.00 7.62 -7.35
CA LEU A 70 -1.89 6.89 -8.26
C LEU A 70 -1.23 6.59 -9.60
N GLU A 71 -0.44 7.51 -10.16
CA GLU A 71 0.31 7.26 -11.39
C GLU A 71 1.37 6.15 -11.18
N ILE A 72 2.07 6.15 -10.05
CA ILE A 72 3.02 5.06 -9.69
C ILE A 72 2.28 3.72 -9.53
N ALA A 73 1.09 3.71 -8.92
CA ALA A 73 0.26 2.51 -8.85
C ALA A 73 -0.14 2.02 -10.26
N ARG A 74 -0.45 2.95 -11.18
CA ARG A 74 -0.73 2.61 -12.58
C ARG A 74 0.48 2.02 -13.29
N ASP A 75 1.68 2.52 -13.04
CA ASP A 75 2.91 1.95 -13.63
C ASP A 75 3.11 0.50 -13.16
N ASN A 76 2.84 0.18 -11.89
CA ASN A 76 2.81 -1.22 -11.43
C ASN A 76 1.76 -2.04 -12.18
N ILE A 77 0.56 -1.49 -12.43
CA ILE A 77 -0.47 -2.19 -13.21
C ILE A 77 0.00 -2.47 -14.65
N GLN A 78 0.77 -1.58 -15.27
CA GLN A 78 1.32 -1.79 -16.63
C GLN A 78 2.23 -3.01 -16.70
N GLU A 79 3.05 -3.24 -15.66
CA GLU A 79 3.94 -4.40 -15.54
C GLU A 79 3.18 -5.73 -15.32
N LEU A 80 1.89 -5.65 -14.97
CA LEU A 80 1.02 -6.83 -14.78
C LEU A 80 0.20 -7.17 -16.04
N ARG A 81 0.55 -6.58 -17.19
CA ARG A 81 -0.10 -6.89 -18.46
C ARG A 81 0.12 -8.36 -18.84
N GLY A 82 -0.99 -9.07 -19.05
CA GLY A 82 -0.97 -10.50 -19.39
C GLY A 82 -1.03 -11.43 -18.17
N LEU A 83 -0.88 -10.88 -16.97
CA LEU A 83 -1.15 -11.58 -15.71
C LEU A 83 -2.59 -11.36 -15.25
N LEU A 84 -3.01 -10.09 -15.20
CA LEU A 84 -4.39 -9.70 -14.91
C LEU A 84 -5.32 -10.12 -16.04
N THR A 85 -6.60 -10.35 -15.72
CA THR A 85 -7.61 -10.48 -16.77
C THR A 85 -7.65 -9.22 -17.64
N ALA A 86 -7.96 -9.39 -18.93
CA ALA A 86 -8.01 -8.25 -19.87
C ALA A 86 -9.01 -7.17 -19.42
N GLN A 87 -10.10 -7.59 -18.77
CA GLN A 87 -11.10 -6.69 -18.20
C GLN A 87 -10.52 -5.90 -17.01
N ALA A 88 -9.98 -6.58 -16.00
CA ALA A 88 -9.39 -5.93 -14.83
C ALA A 88 -8.28 -4.95 -15.22
N TYR A 89 -7.37 -5.37 -16.11
CA TYR A 89 -6.30 -4.50 -16.60
C TYR A 89 -6.83 -3.21 -17.23
N ALA A 90 -7.84 -3.32 -18.10
CA ALA A 90 -8.43 -2.16 -18.77
C ALA A 90 -9.16 -1.23 -17.78
N GLU A 91 -9.92 -1.82 -16.86
CA GLU A 91 -10.72 -1.09 -15.88
C GLU A 91 -9.84 -0.34 -14.87
N LEU A 92 -8.82 -0.99 -14.30
CA LEU A 92 -7.86 -0.36 -13.40
C LEU A 92 -7.17 0.85 -14.03
N ASN A 93 -6.70 0.70 -15.28
CA ASN A 93 -6.08 1.80 -16.02
C ASN A 93 -7.06 2.95 -16.28
N TYR A 94 -8.32 2.64 -16.61
CA TYR A 94 -9.34 3.64 -16.85
C TYR A 94 -9.69 4.42 -15.58
N LEU A 95 -9.93 3.71 -14.47
CA LEU A 95 -10.25 4.30 -13.17
C LEU A 95 -9.17 5.29 -12.75
N ILE A 96 -7.90 4.86 -12.73
CA ILE A 96 -6.80 5.73 -12.30
C ILE A 96 -6.66 6.95 -13.22
N LYS A 97 -6.65 6.76 -14.54
CA LYS A 97 -6.44 7.85 -15.52
C LYS A 97 -7.56 8.89 -15.51
N SER A 98 -8.78 8.49 -15.16
CA SER A 98 -9.96 9.36 -15.14
C SER A 98 -10.21 10.04 -13.79
N THR A 99 -9.38 9.76 -12.78
CA THR A 99 -9.56 10.28 -11.42
C THR A 99 -9.46 11.81 -11.37
N ALA A 100 -10.46 12.44 -10.77
CA ALA A 100 -10.45 13.87 -10.47
C ALA A 100 -9.50 14.18 -9.29
N ALA A 101 -8.98 15.40 -9.23
CA ALA A 101 -8.14 15.89 -8.14
C ALA A 101 -9.00 16.23 -6.90
N ASP A 102 -9.59 15.21 -6.29
CA ASP A 102 -10.50 15.31 -5.15
C ASP A 102 -10.38 14.09 -4.24
N GLY A 103 -10.36 14.29 -2.92
CA GLY A 103 -10.14 13.22 -1.95
C GLY A 103 -11.20 12.10 -2.02
N PHE A 104 -12.47 12.47 -2.14
CA PHE A 104 -13.57 11.50 -2.22
C PHE A 104 -13.56 10.72 -3.55
N ALA A 105 -13.29 11.41 -4.66
CA ALA A 105 -13.12 10.77 -5.96
C ALA A 105 -11.95 9.77 -5.95
N ILE A 106 -10.82 10.16 -5.36
CA ILE A 106 -9.65 9.29 -5.21
C ILE A 106 -9.96 8.08 -4.33
N GLN A 107 -10.62 8.27 -3.19
CA GLN A 107 -11.02 7.17 -2.31
C GLN A 107 -11.93 6.17 -3.05
N THR A 108 -12.91 6.67 -3.80
CA THR A 108 -13.81 5.83 -4.60
C THR A 108 -13.05 5.02 -5.65
N VAL A 109 -12.11 5.67 -6.36
CA VAL A 109 -11.27 4.97 -7.35
C VAL A 109 -10.43 3.88 -6.70
N VAL A 110 -9.78 4.17 -5.57
CA VAL A 110 -8.96 3.18 -4.86
C VAL A 110 -9.80 2.00 -4.38
N GLN A 111 -11.01 2.25 -3.84
CA GLN A 111 -11.93 1.21 -3.41
C GLN A 111 -12.30 0.29 -4.58
N ASN A 112 -12.67 0.85 -5.73
CA ASN A 112 -13.00 0.08 -6.93
C ASN A 112 -11.78 -0.72 -7.42
N CYS A 113 -10.58 -0.13 -7.42
CA CYS A 113 -9.35 -0.85 -7.77
C CYS A 113 -9.10 -2.04 -6.83
N CYS A 114 -9.32 -1.87 -5.52
CA CYS A 114 -9.18 -2.95 -4.56
C CYS A 114 -10.19 -4.08 -4.80
N GLU A 115 -11.43 -3.75 -5.15
CA GLU A 115 -12.48 -4.74 -5.46
C GLU A 115 -12.13 -5.57 -6.70
N ILE A 116 -11.62 -4.92 -7.74
CA ILE A 116 -11.14 -5.59 -8.96
C ILE A 116 -10.01 -6.56 -8.63
N LEU A 117 -8.99 -6.12 -7.88
CA LEU A 117 -7.83 -6.94 -7.53
C LEU A 117 -8.18 -8.11 -6.60
N LYS A 118 -9.19 -7.94 -5.73
CA LYS A 118 -9.73 -9.03 -4.89
C LYS A 118 -10.44 -10.11 -5.69
N ALA A 119 -10.98 -9.78 -6.86
CA ALA A 119 -11.69 -10.72 -7.73
C ALA A 119 -10.76 -11.49 -8.69
N GLU A 120 -9.47 -11.13 -8.74
CA GLU A 120 -8.47 -11.82 -9.54
C GLU A 120 -8.05 -13.16 -8.89
N GLN A 121 -7.12 -13.87 -9.53
CA GLN A 121 -6.65 -15.18 -9.07
C GLN A 121 -6.06 -15.12 -7.65
N GLU A 122 -6.19 -16.22 -6.90
CA GLU A 122 -5.82 -16.31 -5.48
C GLU A 122 -4.39 -15.81 -5.20
N ASP A 123 -3.40 -16.20 -6.01
CA ASP A 123 -2.02 -15.73 -5.83
C ASP A 123 -1.89 -14.21 -6.02
N ILE A 124 -2.61 -13.63 -7.00
CA ILE A 124 -2.61 -12.18 -7.23
C ILE A 124 -3.23 -11.48 -6.03
N PHE A 125 -4.37 -11.96 -5.56
CA PHE A 125 -5.01 -11.40 -4.37
C PHE A 125 -4.12 -11.53 -3.13
N LEU A 126 -3.46 -12.66 -2.92
CA LEU A 126 -2.58 -12.89 -1.78
C LEU A 126 -1.43 -11.88 -1.73
N PHE A 127 -0.65 -11.76 -2.80
CA PHE A 127 0.47 -10.79 -2.82
C PHE A 127 -0.02 -9.35 -2.70
N PHE A 128 -1.18 -9.04 -3.28
CA PHE A 128 -1.79 -7.72 -3.15
C PHE A 128 -2.15 -7.43 -1.69
N HIS A 129 -2.79 -8.40 -1.04
CA HIS A 129 -3.22 -8.28 0.35
C HIS A 129 -2.03 -8.24 1.32
N ILE A 130 -0.96 -8.99 1.07
CA ILE A 130 0.31 -8.86 1.80
C ILE A 130 0.84 -7.42 1.70
N GLY A 131 0.85 -6.83 0.50
CA GLY A 131 1.21 -5.43 0.31
C GLY A 131 0.38 -4.48 1.19
N GLN A 132 -0.94 -4.65 1.21
CA GLN A 132 -1.82 -3.85 2.07
C GLN A 132 -1.50 -4.04 3.56
N CYS A 133 -1.27 -5.27 4.01
CA CYS A 133 -0.93 -5.59 5.39
C CYS A 133 0.38 -4.88 5.83
N ILE A 134 1.41 -4.92 4.99
CA ILE A 134 2.70 -4.28 5.30
C ILE A 134 2.56 -2.77 5.33
N GLU A 135 1.82 -2.17 4.40
CA GLU A 135 1.59 -0.73 4.42
C GLU A 135 0.72 -0.28 5.60
N GLN A 136 -0.22 -1.11 6.06
CA GLN A 136 -0.98 -0.84 7.28
C GLN A 136 -0.07 -0.72 8.48
N ILE A 137 0.87 -1.66 8.67
CA ILE A 137 1.84 -1.61 9.76
C ILE A 137 2.71 -0.36 9.66
N ASP A 138 3.24 -0.05 8.47
CA ASP A 138 4.06 1.14 8.22
C ASP A 138 3.28 2.44 8.56
N THR A 139 2.03 2.52 8.11
CA THR A 139 1.13 3.63 8.41
C THR A 139 0.92 3.76 9.92
N TYR A 140 0.70 2.66 10.62
CA TYR A 140 0.48 2.68 12.06
C TYR A 140 1.73 3.11 12.83
N PHE A 141 2.92 2.76 12.36
CA PHE A 141 4.17 3.32 12.89
C PHE A 141 4.24 4.83 12.68
N ARG A 142 3.99 5.32 11.46
CA ARG A 142 4.07 6.76 11.13
C ARG A 142 3.11 7.59 11.97
N PHE A 143 1.88 7.10 12.14
CA PHE A 143 0.81 7.80 12.86
C PHE A 143 0.68 7.41 14.33
N GLN A 144 1.62 6.61 14.86
CA GLN A 144 1.69 6.19 16.27
C GLN A 144 0.41 5.49 16.77
N HIS A 145 -0.20 4.68 15.90
CA HIS A 145 -1.37 3.86 16.23
C HIS A 145 -0.96 2.56 16.94
N ASN A 146 -1.91 1.92 17.62
CA ASN A 146 -1.68 0.64 18.29
C ASN A 146 -1.60 -0.52 17.27
N LEU A 147 -0.50 -1.27 17.30
CA LEU A 147 -0.23 -2.37 16.37
C LEU A 147 -0.73 -3.75 16.85
N HIS A 148 -1.07 -3.93 18.13
CA HIS A 148 -1.34 -5.26 18.67
C HIS A 148 -2.51 -5.96 17.95
N THR A 149 -3.62 -5.26 17.74
CA THR A 149 -4.80 -5.82 17.03
C THR A 149 -4.57 -5.96 15.53
N VAL A 150 -3.60 -5.23 14.97
CA VAL A 150 -3.23 -5.31 13.56
C VAL A 150 -2.49 -6.62 13.28
N PHE A 151 -1.58 -7.04 14.16
CA PHE A 151 -0.87 -8.30 13.99
C PHE A 151 -1.81 -9.51 13.98
N ASP A 152 -2.78 -9.55 14.89
CA ASP A 152 -3.78 -10.63 14.93
C ASP A 152 -4.59 -10.72 13.63
N THR A 153 -4.81 -9.59 12.96
CA THR A 153 -5.54 -9.52 11.68
C THR A 153 -4.69 -9.96 10.50
N ILE A 154 -3.38 -9.68 10.55
CA ILE A 154 -2.42 -9.95 9.45
C ILE A 154 -1.87 -11.38 9.51
N ASP A 155 -1.78 -11.97 10.71
CA ASP A 155 -1.19 -13.29 10.96
C ASP A 155 -1.66 -14.37 9.96
N PRO A 156 -2.97 -14.57 9.72
CA PRO A 156 -3.44 -15.60 8.80
C PRO A 156 -2.93 -15.41 7.37
N THR A 157 -2.81 -14.17 6.90
CA THR A 157 -2.33 -13.86 5.55
C THR A 157 -0.84 -14.17 5.42
N LEU A 158 -0.04 -13.88 6.45
CA LEU A 158 1.39 -14.23 6.46
C LEU A 158 1.63 -15.73 6.62
N GLU A 159 0.78 -16.44 7.35
CA GLU A 159 0.83 -17.90 7.40
C GLU A 159 0.62 -18.55 6.03
N GLN A 160 -0.31 -18.01 5.21
CA GLN A 160 -0.49 -18.45 3.82
C GLN A 160 0.79 -18.21 3.00
N LEU A 161 1.43 -17.05 3.16
CA LEU A 161 2.70 -16.75 2.48
C LEU A 161 3.80 -17.74 2.89
N PHE A 162 3.90 -18.10 4.18
CA PHE A 162 4.89 -19.08 4.65
C PHE A 162 4.65 -20.47 4.05
N GLN A 163 3.39 -20.89 3.89
CA GLN A 163 3.03 -22.15 3.26
C GLN A 163 3.41 -22.22 1.77
N LEU A 164 3.57 -21.07 1.11
CA LEU A 164 4.09 -20.96 -0.26
C LEU A 164 5.62 -21.03 -0.37
N GLY A 165 6.32 -21.35 0.72
CA GLY A 165 7.78 -21.52 0.71
C GLY A 165 8.56 -20.35 1.30
N TRP A 166 7.88 -19.34 1.85
CA TRP A 166 8.50 -18.14 2.43
C TRP A 166 8.72 -18.26 3.95
N GLN A 167 8.82 -19.50 4.47
CA GLN A 167 8.97 -19.76 5.91
C GLN A 167 10.19 -19.11 6.56
N ASP A 168 11.21 -18.75 5.79
CA ASP A 168 12.39 -18.05 6.31
C ASP A 168 12.04 -16.70 6.92
N LEU A 169 10.89 -16.11 6.59
CA LEU A 169 10.39 -14.87 7.17
C LEU A 169 9.80 -15.05 8.57
N GLN A 170 9.32 -16.25 8.91
CA GLN A 170 8.59 -16.51 10.15
C GLN A 170 9.35 -16.08 11.42
N PRO A 171 10.67 -16.35 11.57
CA PRO A 171 11.39 -15.88 12.76
C PRO A 171 11.41 -14.36 12.90
N CYS A 172 11.56 -13.63 11.79
CA CYS A 172 11.57 -12.17 11.80
C CYS A 172 10.17 -11.60 12.10
N TRP A 173 9.12 -12.27 11.61
CA TRP A 173 7.73 -11.92 11.92
C TRP A 173 7.40 -12.08 13.41
N GLU A 174 7.78 -13.20 14.02
CA GLU A 174 7.55 -13.43 15.46
C GLU A 174 8.29 -12.42 16.33
N VAL A 175 9.52 -12.05 15.96
CA VAL A 175 10.27 -10.99 16.65
C VAL A 175 9.55 -9.64 16.54
N LEU A 176 9.02 -9.29 15.36
CA LEU A 176 8.25 -8.05 15.17
C LEU A 176 7.00 -8.02 16.05
N LYS A 177 6.25 -9.12 16.16
CA LYS A 177 5.06 -9.19 17.03
C LYS A 177 5.41 -9.02 18.51
N GLN A 178 6.50 -9.62 18.97
CA GLN A 178 6.96 -9.51 20.36
C GLN A 178 7.57 -8.13 20.67
N GLN A 179 8.22 -7.52 19.69
CA GLN A 179 8.95 -6.26 19.82
C GLN A 179 8.58 -5.35 18.63
N PRO A 180 7.40 -4.70 18.67
CA PRO A 180 6.88 -3.93 17.56
C PRO A 180 7.54 -2.55 17.49
N TYR A 181 8.85 -2.54 17.26
CA TYR A 181 9.60 -1.33 17.00
C TYR A 181 9.91 -1.20 15.51
N LEU A 182 10.11 0.05 15.10
CA LEU A 182 10.36 0.41 13.71
C LEU A 182 11.57 -0.34 13.10
N SER A 183 12.61 -0.60 13.91
CA SER A 183 13.78 -1.39 13.48
C SER A 183 13.44 -2.83 13.12
N GLN A 184 12.57 -3.49 13.89
CA GLN A 184 12.14 -4.86 13.63
C GLN A 184 11.25 -4.91 12.40
N PHE A 185 10.42 -3.88 12.21
CA PHE A 185 9.59 -3.76 11.02
C PHE A 185 10.45 -3.64 9.76
N TYR A 186 11.43 -2.74 9.75
CA TYR A 186 12.33 -2.61 8.61
C TYR A 186 13.21 -3.85 8.38
N ALA A 187 13.62 -4.55 9.43
CA ALA A 187 14.33 -5.81 9.29
C ALA A 187 13.46 -6.90 8.63
N PHE A 188 12.18 -6.96 9.00
CA PHE A 188 11.21 -7.88 8.40
C PHE A 188 10.93 -7.51 6.93
N THR A 189 10.60 -6.25 6.63
CA THR A 189 10.30 -5.83 5.25
C THR A 189 11.50 -5.97 4.34
N TYR A 190 12.72 -5.69 4.81
CA TYR A 190 13.94 -5.93 4.05
C TYR A 190 14.09 -7.41 3.67
N LYS A 191 13.83 -8.32 4.62
CA LYS A 191 13.90 -9.75 4.34
C LYS A 191 12.80 -10.21 3.39
N LEU A 192 11.57 -9.73 3.58
CA LEU A 192 10.43 -9.99 2.68
C LEU A 192 10.74 -9.54 1.25
N GLU A 193 11.21 -8.31 1.10
CA GLU A 193 11.45 -7.71 -0.22
C GLU A 193 12.58 -8.41 -0.97
N ASN A 194 13.63 -8.87 -0.27
CA ASN A 194 14.71 -9.67 -0.87
C ASN A 194 14.25 -11.06 -1.37
N GLN A 195 13.15 -11.63 -0.86
CA GLN A 195 12.65 -12.93 -1.32
C GLN A 195 12.16 -12.86 -2.79
N PHE A 196 11.68 -11.68 -3.22
CA PHE A 196 11.31 -11.46 -4.63
C PHE A 196 12.53 -11.48 -5.56
N GLU A 197 13.70 -11.09 -5.08
CA GLU A 197 14.94 -11.07 -5.87
C GLU A 197 15.66 -12.43 -5.86
N ALA A 198 15.68 -13.12 -4.71
CA ALA A 198 16.37 -14.41 -4.56
C ALA A 198 15.73 -15.56 -5.36
N SER A 199 14.47 -15.38 -5.78
CA SER A 199 13.67 -16.36 -6.52
C SER A 199 13.61 -16.05 -8.03
N SER A 200 14.53 -15.22 -8.55
CA SER A 200 14.59 -14.79 -9.95
C SER A 200 15.66 -15.49 -10.78
#